data_AF-A0A0N1A039-F1
#
_entry.id   AF-A0A0N1A039-F1
#
_cell.length_a   1.000
_cell.length_b   1.000
_cell.length_c   1.000
_cell.angle_alpha   90.00
_cell.angle_beta   90.00
_cell.angle_gamma   90.00
#
_symmetry.space_group_name_H-M   'P 1'
#
loop_
_entity.id
_entity.type
_entity.pdbx_description
1 polymer ?
#
loop_
_entity_poly.entity_id
_entity_poly.type
_entity_poly.pdbx_seq_one_letter_code
_entity_poly.pdbx_strand_id
1 'polypeptide(L)'
;MKKILLIFISIIVLIVISFTIYWNLPISITRHSDIEYGNNLIQNVENYRKTHHSLPENNDWKTLEKLGFKPNDLGTQPDYSTNGAGAYEITYLDSFDGPYLIWNSNEKEWSIDFPKIFKKKNR
;
A
#
# COMPACT_ATOMS: atom_id res chain seq x y z
N MET A 1 11.65 -40.09 -28.50
CA MET A 1 12.49 -38.95 -28.07
C MET A 1 11.97 -37.60 -28.57
N LYS A 2 11.79 -37.36 -29.89
CA LYS A 2 11.28 -36.07 -30.42
C LYS A 2 9.93 -35.61 -29.83
N LYS A 3 8.96 -36.52 -29.65
CA LYS A 3 7.66 -36.20 -29.04
C LYS A 3 7.79 -35.77 -27.56
N ILE A 4 8.67 -36.41 -26.81
CA ILE A 4 8.95 -36.07 -25.40
C ILE A 4 9.60 -34.68 -25.33
N LEU A 5 10.56 -34.39 -26.22
CA LEU A 5 11.19 -33.08 -26.33
C LEU A 5 10.16 -31.97 -26.62
N LEU A 6 9.23 -32.20 -27.55
CA LEU A 6 8.16 -31.24 -27.87
C LEU A 6 7.23 -30.98 -26.68
N ILE A 7 6.89 -32.02 -25.90
CA ILE A 7 6.08 -31.86 -24.69
C ILE A 7 6.83 -31.00 -23.66
N PHE A 8 8.11 -31.27 -23.41
CA PHE A 8 8.92 -30.46 -22.49
C PHE A 8 9.00 -28.99 -22.93
N ILE A 9 9.23 -28.74 -24.22
CA ILE A 9 9.25 -27.36 -24.76
C ILE A 9 7.88 -26.69 -24.57
N SER A 10 6.79 -27.41 -24.84
CA SER A 10 5.43 -26.89 -24.66
C SER A 10 5.15 -26.51 -23.20
N ILE A 11 5.62 -27.31 -22.24
CA ILE A 11 5.47 -27.01 -20.81
C ILE A 11 6.26 -25.75 -20.43
N ILE A 12 7.50 -25.64 -20.89
CA ILE A 12 8.33 -24.46 -20.63
C ILE A 12 7.67 -23.19 -21.18
N VAL A 13 7.16 -23.25 -22.41
CA VAL A 13 6.44 -22.11 -23.02
C VAL A 13 5.21 -21.73 -22.19
N LEU A 14 4.45 -22.71 -21.70
CA LEU A 14 3.27 -22.45 -20.88
C LEU A 14 3.62 -21.81 -19.52
N ILE A 15 4.73 -22.22 -18.91
CA ILE A 15 5.25 -21.62 -17.68
C ILE A 15 5.64 -20.16 -17.93
N VAL A 16 6.39 -19.87 -19.00
CA VAL A 16 6.82 -18.50 -19.33
C VAL A 16 5.61 -17.59 -19.58
N ILE A 17 4.60 -18.06 -20.32
CA ILE A 17 3.36 -17.32 -20.57
C ILE A 17 2.64 -17.03 -19.26
N SER A 18 2.48 -18.04 -18.40
CA SER A 18 1.82 -17.89 -17.09
C SER A 18 2.54 -16.87 -16.21
N PHE A 19 3.88 -16.92 -16.19
CA PHE A 19 4.69 -15.98 -15.41
C PHE A 19 4.57 -14.54 -15.93
N THR A 20 4.55 -14.38 -17.25
CA THR A 20 4.37 -13.08 -17.90
C THR A 20 3.00 -12.47 -17.58
N ILE A 21 1.94 -13.28 -17.61
CA ILE A 21 0.59 -12.84 -17.24
C ILE A 21 0.57 -12.40 -15.77
N TYR A 22 1.13 -13.21 -14.88
CA TYR A 22 1.17 -12.91 -13.45
C TYR A 22 1.91 -11.60 -13.15
N TRP A 23 3.05 -11.35 -13.81
CA TRP A 23 3.83 -10.11 -13.65
C TRP A 23 3.11 -8.86 -14.17
N ASN A 24 2.21 -9.01 -15.14
CA ASN A 24 1.49 -7.89 -15.75
C ASN A 24 0.08 -7.70 -15.17
N LEU A 25 -0.26 -8.38 -14.07
CA LEU A 25 -1.54 -8.18 -13.39
C LEU A 25 -1.59 -6.80 -12.73
N PRO A 26 -2.72 -6.09 -12.82
CA PRO A 26 -2.89 -4.81 -12.16
C PRO A 26 -2.84 -4.95 -10.64
N ILE A 27 -2.35 -3.90 -9.98
CA ILE A 27 -2.16 -3.87 -8.51
C ILE A 27 -3.47 -4.04 -7.74
N SER A 28 -4.59 -3.65 -8.35
CA SER A 28 -5.94 -3.84 -7.80
C SER A 28 -6.28 -5.32 -7.58
N ILE A 29 -5.65 -6.23 -8.31
CA ILE A 29 -5.81 -7.67 -8.18
C ILE A 29 -4.75 -8.23 -7.24
N THR A 30 -3.47 -7.94 -7.49
CA THR A 30 -2.35 -8.53 -6.73
C THR A 30 -2.29 -8.06 -5.28
N ARG A 31 -2.85 -6.88 -4.98
CA ARG A 31 -2.89 -6.26 -3.65
C ARG A 31 -4.33 -5.99 -3.19
N HIS A 32 -5.30 -6.76 -3.66
CA HIS A 32 -6.72 -6.54 -3.40
C HIS A 32 -7.06 -6.38 -1.91
N SER A 33 -6.62 -7.34 -1.07
CA SER A 33 -6.90 -7.33 0.36
C SER A 33 -6.30 -6.11 1.08
N ASP A 34 -5.11 -5.68 0.66
CA ASP A 34 -4.45 -4.51 1.23
C ASP A 34 -5.18 -3.25 0.84
N ILE A 35 -5.53 -3.11 -0.44
CA ILE A 35 -6.31 -1.97 -0.95
C ILE A 35 -7.68 -1.88 -0.26
N GLU A 36 -8.37 -3.00 -0.06
CA GLU A 36 -9.66 -3.01 0.65
C GLU A 36 -9.51 -2.52 2.11
N TYR A 37 -8.53 -3.05 2.83
CA TYR A 37 -8.24 -2.60 4.19
C TYR A 37 -7.84 -1.11 4.22
N GLY A 38 -6.95 -0.69 3.32
CA GLY A 38 -6.51 0.68 3.18
C GLY A 38 -7.65 1.64 2.84
N ASN A 39 -8.61 1.24 1.99
CA ASN A 39 -9.80 2.03 1.68
C ASN A 39 -10.67 2.28 2.92
N ASN A 40 -10.80 1.29 3.81
CA ASN A 40 -11.49 1.49 5.08
C ASN A 40 -10.75 2.51 5.97
N LEU A 41 -9.42 2.44 6.02
CA LEU A 41 -8.61 3.42 6.76
C LEU A 41 -8.76 4.84 6.18
N ILE A 42 -8.73 4.98 4.86
CA ILE A 42 -8.94 6.25 4.15
C ILE A 42 -10.30 6.86 4.54
N GLN A 43 -11.37 6.07 4.50
CA GLN A 43 -12.70 6.52 4.90
C GLN A 43 -12.72 7.02 6.35
N ASN A 44 -12.08 6.30 7.27
CA ASN A 44 -12.00 6.71 8.67
C ASN A 44 -11.22 8.01 8.85
N VAL A 45 -10.09 8.17 8.16
CA VAL A 45 -9.30 9.41 8.17
C VAL A 45 -10.09 10.58 7.60
N GLU A 46 -10.81 10.41 6.50
CA GLU A 46 -11.64 11.46 5.93
C GLU A 46 -12.82 11.84 6.84
N ASN A 47 -13.43 10.86 7.50
CA ASN A 47 -14.49 11.11 8.49
C ASN A 47 -13.95 11.85 9.72
N TYR A 48 -12.76 11.49 10.18
CA TYR A 48 -12.05 12.22 11.23
C TYR A 48 -11.82 13.66 10.82
N ARG A 49 -11.29 13.89 9.61
CA ARG A 49 -11.03 15.22 9.05
C ARG A 49 -12.27 16.08 8.97
N LYS A 50 -13.40 15.51 8.53
CA LYS A 50 -14.69 16.22 8.49
C LYS A 50 -15.17 16.63 9.88
N THR A 51 -14.94 15.79 10.89
CA THR A 51 -15.41 16.02 12.26
C THR A 51 -14.52 16.99 13.05
N HIS A 52 -13.20 16.88 12.89
CA HIS A 52 -12.23 17.65 13.70
C HIS A 52 -11.63 18.84 12.93
N HIS A 53 -11.95 18.99 11.64
CA HIS A 53 -11.37 19.98 10.74
C HIS A 53 -9.84 19.91 10.59
N SER A 54 -9.23 18.79 11.01
CA SER A 54 -7.80 18.53 10.95
C SER A 54 -7.52 17.08 10.61
N LEU A 55 -6.32 16.78 10.11
CA LEU A 55 -5.84 15.40 9.97
C LEU A 55 -5.29 14.90 11.31
N PRO A 56 -5.35 13.58 11.58
CA PRO A 56 -4.64 12.99 12.73
C PRO A 56 -3.15 13.33 12.70
N GLU A 57 -2.56 13.55 13.88
CA GLU A 57 -1.12 13.78 13.95
C GLU A 57 -0.34 12.47 13.72
N ASN A 58 0.84 12.58 13.09
CA ASN A 58 1.72 11.45 12.74
C ASN A 58 2.06 10.54 13.92
N ASN A 59 2.12 11.09 15.14
CA ASN A 59 2.53 10.38 16.36
C ASN A 59 1.36 10.15 17.33
N ASP A 60 0.12 10.49 16.94
CA ASP A 60 -1.06 10.21 17.76
C ASP A 60 -1.53 8.77 17.53
N TRP A 61 -0.75 7.82 18.05
CA TRP A 61 -0.99 6.39 17.86
C TRP A 61 -2.35 5.94 18.42
N LYS A 62 -2.85 6.60 19.48
CA LYS A 62 -4.17 6.30 20.05
C LYS A 62 -5.29 6.68 19.09
N THR A 63 -5.17 7.83 18.44
CA THR A 63 -6.14 8.22 17.40
C THR A 63 -6.03 7.32 16.20
N LEU A 64 -4.82 7.01 15.71
CA LEU A 64 -4.62 6.11 14.58
C LEU A 64 -5.17 4.70 14.85
N GLU A 65 -4.96 4.15 16.04
CA GLU A 65 -5.52 2.86 16.44
C GLU A 65 -7.05 2.87 16.40
N LYS A 66 -7.70 3.93 16.90
CA LYS A 66 -9.16 4.10 16.81
C LYS A 66 -9.67 4.22 15.38
N LEU A 67 -8.84 4.73 14.46
CA LEU A 67 -9.15 4.80 13.03
C LEU A 67 -8.92 3.46 12.31
N GLY A 68 -8.45 2.43 13.03
CA GLY A 68 -8.30 1.07 12.54
C GLY A 68 -6.87 0.70 12.13
N PHE A 69 -5.89 1.60 12.29
CA PHE A 69 -4.48 1.28 12.07
C PHE A 69 -3.99 0.31 13.14
N LYS A 70 -3.18 -0.68 12.75
CA LYS A 70 -2.59 -1.61 13.72
C LYS A 70 -1.29 -1.03 14.26
N PRO A 71 -1.12 -0.84 15.57
CA PRO A 71 0.15 -0.40 16.12
C PRO A 71 1.23 -1.48 15.91
N ASN A 72 2.47 -1.04 15.69
CA ASN A 72 3.65 -1.90 15.66
C ASN A 72 4.83 -1.19 16.35
N ASP A 73 5.97 -1.88 16.50
CA ASP A 73 7.15 -1.34 17.17
C ASP A 73 7.73 -0.08 16.52
N LEU A 74 7.36 0.21 15.25
CA LEU A 74 7.86 1.33 14.46
C LEU A 74 6.80 2.43 14.22
N GLY A 75 5.59 2.30 14.77
CA GLY A 75 4.45 3.16 14.51
C GLY A 75 3.16 2.38 14.25
N THR A 76 2.72 2.36 12.99
CA THR A 76 1.52 1.63 12.55
C THR A 76 1.77 0.80 11.30
N GLN A 77 0.94 -0.21 11.06
CA GLN A 77 0.88 -0.97 9.82
C GLN A 77 -0.56 -0.96 9.26
N PRO A 78 -0.78 -0.39 8.07
CA PRO A 78 0.17 0.39 7.25
C PRO A 78 0.65 1.67 7.97
N ASP A 79 1.75 2.25 7.50
CA ASP A 79 2.26 3.51 8.04
C ASP A 79 1.38 4.68 7.58
N TYR A 80 1.08 5.60 8.49
CA TYR A 80 0.36 6.84 8.20
C TYR A 80 1.32 8.03 8.29
N SER A 81 1.34 8.88 7.27
CA SER A 81 2.11 10.13 7.29
C SER A 81 1.30 11.31 6.76
N THR A 82 1.36 12.46 7.42
CA THR A 82 0.78 13.74 7.00
C THR A 82 1.84 14.82 6.93
N ASN A 83 1.70 15.72 5.94
CA ASN A 83 2.56 16.89 5.78
C ASN A 83 2.11 18.09 6.64
N GLY A 84 1.00 17.97 7.37
CA GLY A 84 0.41 19.06 8.16
C GLY A 84 -0.28 20.16 7.34
N ALA A 85 -0.19 20.10 6.01
CA ALA A 85 -0.82 21.05 5.07
C ALA A 85 -2.08 20.46 4.40
N GLY A 86 -2.63 19.39 4.97
CA GLY A 86 -3.88 18.78 4.51
C GLY A 86 -3.72 17.61 3.53
N ALA A 87 -2.50 17.14 3.30
CA ALA A 87 -2.23 15.91 2.56
C ALA A 87 -1.59 14.86 3.48
N TYR A 88 -2.00 13.60 3.27
CA TYR A 88 -1.45 12.42 3.91
C TYR A 88 -1.24 11.27 2.93
N GLU A 89 -0.44 10.30 3.37
CA GLU A 89 -0.18 9.03 2.73
C GLU A 89 -0.45 7.86 3.68
N ILE A 90 -0.80 6.72 3.08
CA ILE A 90 -0.84 5.41 3.75
C ILE A 90 0.12 4.49 2.98
N THR A 91 1.11 3.93 3.68
CA THR A 91 2.20 3.15 3.07
C THR A 91 2.30 1.76 3.67
N TYR A 92 2.27 0.73 2.82
CA TYR A 92 2.52 -0.66 3.22
C TYR A 92 4.02 -0.95 3.16
N LEU A 93 4.71 -0.78 4.30
CA LEU A 93 6.15 -1.03 4.46
C LEU A 93 6.45 -2.53 4.61
N ASP A 94 6.05 -3.34 3.62
CA ASP A 94 6.14 -4.81 3.68
C ASP A 94 7.54 -5.33 3.26
N SER A 95 8.49 -4.45 2.95
CA SER A 95 9.82 -4.78 2.44
C SER A 95 10.85 -3.72 2.84
N PHE A 96 12.15 -4.06 2.72
CA PHE A 96 13.21 -3.17 3.20
C PHE A 96 13.38 -1.89 2.35
N ASP A 97 13.38 -2.00 1.02
CA ASP A 97 13.78 -0.90 0.12
C ASP A 97 12.70 -0.46 -0.90
N GLY A 98 11.46 -0.90 -0.75
CA GLY A 98 10.38 -0.58 -1.69
C GLY A 98 10.62 -1.10 -3.12
N PRO A 99 9.83 -0.67 -4.11
CA PRO A 99 8.69 0.25 -4.00
C PRO A 99 7.54 -0.37 -3.18
N TYR A 100 6.67 0.47 -2.63
CA TYR A 100 5.60 0.07 -1.72
C TYR A 100 4.23 0.32 -2.30
N LEU A 101 3.22 -0.40 -1.81
CA LEU A 101 1.83 -0.01 -2.03
C LEU A 101 1.54 1.25 -1.22
N ILE A 102 1.20 2.34 -1.91
CA ILE A 102 0.98 3.66 -1.34
C ILE A 102 -0.36 4.22 -1.81
N TRP A 103 -1.09 4.83 -0.88
CA TRP A 103 -2.17 5.75 -1.19
C TRP A 103 -1.70 7.17 -0.91
N ASN A 104 -1.87 8.07 -1.89
CA ASN A 104 -1.60 9.50 -1.72
C ASN A 104 -2.91 10.29 -1.84
N SER A 105 -3.24 11.08 -0.82
CA SER A 105 -4.48 11.87 -0.79
C SER A 105 -4.59 12.99 -1.84
N ASN A 106 -3.47 13.44 -2.44
CA ASN A 106 -3.47 14.39 -3.54
C ASN A 106 -3.80 13.71 -4.88
N GLU A 107 -3.16 12.56 -5.14
CA GLU A 107 -3.32 11.78 -6.37
C GLU A 107 -4.62 10.97 -6.35
N LYS A 108 -5.10 10.61 -5.15
CA LYS A 108 -6.33 9.83 -4.90
C LYS A 108 -6.34 8.50 -5.64
N GLU A 109 -5.19 7.87 -5.72
CA GLU A 109 -5.02 6.53 -6.27
C GLU A 109 -4.03 5.71 -5.46
N TRP A 110 -4.20 4.38 -5.55
CA TRP A 110 -3.21 3.42 -5.06
C TRP A 110 -2.15 3.22 -6.14
N SER A 111 -0.88 3.27 -5.74
CA SER A 111 0.25 3.09 -6.63
C SER A 111 1.33 2.23 -5.99
N ILE A 112 2.24 1.71 -6.83
CA ILE A 112 3.50 1.11 -6.38
C ILE A 112 4.58 2.18 -6.59
N ASP A 113 5.00 2.83 -5.51
CA ASP A 113 5.94 3.96 -5.56
C ASP A 113 6.74 4.08 -4.26
N PHE A 114 7.54 5.13 -4.14
CA PHE A 114 8.22 5.52 -2.92
C PHE A 114 7.43 6.60 -2.16
N PRO A 115 7.50 6.64 -0.81
CA PRO A 115 6.78 7.64 -0.02
C PRO A 115 7.19 9.06 -0.41
N LYS A 116 6.21 9.94 -0.59
CA LYS A 116 6.43 11.34 -0.95
C LYS A 116 6.20 12.26 0.26
N ILE A 117 5.48 11.79 1.27
CA ILE A 117 5.20 12.50 2.52
C ILE A 117 6.00 11.87 3.67
N PHE A 118 6.98 12.62 4.16
CA PHE A 118 7.81 12.21 5.29
C PHE A 118 7.34 12.86 6.59
N LYS A 119 7.28 12.05 7.65
CA LYS A 119 7.02 12.55 9.01
C LYS A 119 8.09 13.56 9.38
N LYS A 120 7.67 14.77 9.75
CA LYS A 120 8.60 15.77 10.29
C LYS A 120 9.19 15.21 11.59
N LYS A 121 10.48 14.85 11.56
CA LYS A 121 11.21 14.39 12.73
C LYS A 121 11.42 15.60 13.64
N ASN A 122 10.64 15.71 14.72
CA ASN A 122 10.94 16.68 15.77
C ASN A 122 12.31 16.31 16.35
N ARG A 123 13.32 17.15 16.09
CA ARG A 123 14.62 17.11 16.78
C ARG A 123 14.49 17.84 18.10
#